data_AF-A0A6G4IWL0-F1
#
_entry.id   AF-A0A6G4IWL0-F1
#
_cell.length_a   1.000
_cell.length_b   1.000
_cell.length_c   1.000
_cell.angle_alpha   90.00
_cell.angle_beta   90.00
_cell.angle_gamma   90.00
#
_symmetry.space_group_name_H-M   'P 1'
#
loop_
_entity.id
_entity.type
_entity.pdbx_description
1 polymer ?
#
loop_
_entity_poly.entity_id
_entity_poly.type
_entity_poly.pdbx_seq_one_letter_code
_entity_poly.pdbx_strand_id
1 'polypeptide(L)'
;MEILNDSVKSFEKLYLQLQDGFPVIVPTDTNYNLCSLPNNDLCIDKIFEYKKRSKDKPLSLFIDKPEDWKLYGDNQNTEIVDKLVEIFWPGPLNIILKNKTSYNYMLNNS
;
A
#
# COMPACT_ATOMS: atom_id res chain seq x y z
N MET A 1 17.37 13.51 1.31
CA MET A 1 16.24 13.09 2.17
C MET A 1 15.85 14.30 2.99
N GLU A 2 14.59 14.72 2.92
CA GLU A 2 14.04 15.85 3.68
C GLU A 2 13.02 15.30 4.67
N ILE A 3 13.06 15.77 5.92
CA ILE A 3 12.11 15.41 6.96
C ILE A 3 11.12 16.56 7.10
N LEU A 4 9.83 16.27 6.95
CA LEU A 4 8.77 17.27 7.01
C LEU A 4 8.12 17.29 8.40
N ASN A 5 7.64 18.45 8.81
CA ASN A 5 6.81 18.58 10.01
C ASN A 5 5.36 18.19 9.73
N ASP A 6 4.58 17.96 10.77
CA ASP A 6 3.13 17.73 10.65
C ASP A 6 2.41 19.04 10.31
N SER A 7 2.12 19.24 9.02
CA SER A 7 1.38 20.39 8.52
C SER A 7 0.69 20.06 7.20
N VAL A 8 -0.39 20.78 6.88
CA VAL A 8 -1.09 20.66 5.60
C VAL A 8 -0.13 20.86 4.41
N LYS A 9 0.77 21.85 4.49
CA LYS A 9 1.76 22.12 3.44
C LYS A 9 2.72 20.95 3.24
N SER A 10 3.12 20.28 4.32
CA SER A 10 3.94 19.08 4.25
C SER A 10 3.20 17.94 3.56
N PHE A 11 1.92 17.75 3.88
CA PHE A 11 1.09 16.73 3.26
C PHE A 11 0.90 16.98 1.76
N GLU A 12 0.59 18.22 1.35
CA GLU A 12 0.50 18.62 -0.05
C GLU A 12 1.79 18.34 -0.81
N LYS A 13 2.94 18.66 -0.20
CA LYS A 13 4.25 18.36 -0.80
C LYS A 13 4.47 16.86 -0.97
N LEU A 14 4.13 16.03 0.02
CA LEU A 14 4.23 14.57 -0.08
C LEU A 14 3.33 14.02 -1.19
N TYR A 15 2.10 14.53 -1.29
CA TYR A 15 1.16 14.13 -2.32
C TYR A 15 1.70 14.43 -3.72
N LEU A 16 2.26 15.63 -3.94
CA LEU A 16 2.88 15.99 -5.22
C LEU A 16 4.07 15.08 -5.56
N GLN A 17 4.93 14.77 -4.59
CA GLN A 17 6.04 13.82 -4.80
C GLN A 17 5.53 12.43 -5.23
N LEU A 18 4.49 11.94 -4.56
CA LEU A 18 3.84 10.68 -4.92
C LEU A 18 3.23 10.69 -6.32
N GLN A 19 2.63 11.82 -6.75
CA GLN A 19 2.10 11.98 -8.11
C GLN A 19 3.22 12.03 -9.16
N ASP A 20 4.32 12.74 -8.88
CA ASP A 20 5.50 12.84 -9.75
C ASP A 20 6.33 11.54 -9.79
N GLY A 21 5.85 10.50 -9.11
CA GLY A 21 6.45 9.17 -9.13
C GLY A 21 7.68 9.05 -8.24
N PHE A 22 7.76 9.82 -7.16
CA PHE A 22 8.78 9.70 -6.14
C PHE A 22 8.20 9.03 -4.88
N PRO A 23 8.74 7.86 -4.47
CA PRO A 23 8.28 7.21 -3.25
C PRO A 23 8.57 8.08 -2.01
N VAL A 24 7.66 8.05 -1.04
CA VAL A 24 7.81 8.77 0.23
C VAL A 24 8.03 7.78 1.38
N ILE A 25 8.70 8.23 2.44
CA ILE A 25 8.92 7.42 3.63
C ILE A 25 7.86 7.80 4.67
N VAL A 26 7.09 6.81 5.14
CA VAL A 26 6.06 6.98 6.17
C VAL A 26 6.47 6.21 7.42
N PRO A 27 6.51 6.84 8.61
CA PRO A 27 6.74 6.13 9.86
C PRO A 27 5.54 5.23 10.20
N THR A 28 5.79 4.02 10.68
CA THR A 28 4.78 3.19 11.36
C THR A 28 5.22 2.85 12.78
N ASP A 29 4.36 2.13 13.49
CA ASP A 29 4.61 1.53 14.80
C ASP A 29 5.83 0.59 14.84
N THR A 30 6.14 -0.05 13.71
CA THR A 30 7.11 -1.15 13.62
C THR A 30 8.33 -0.80 12.79
N ASN A 31 8.15 -0.14 11.64
CA ASN A 31 9.24 0.21 10.73
C ASN A 31 8.87 1.45 9.90
N TYR A 32 9.87 1.98 9.19
CA TYR A 32 9.60 2.97 8.15
C TYR A 32 9.20 2.26 6.85
N ASN A 33 8.08 2.68 6.27
CA ASN A 33 7.62 2.18 4.99
C ASN A 33 8.01 3.13 3.87
N LEU A 34 8.47 2.57 2.74
CA LEU A 34 8.65 3.29 1.49
C LEU A 34 7.38 3.08 0.66
N CYS A 35 6.62 4.15 0.44
CA CYS A 35 5.25 4.12 -0.05
C CYS A 35 5.12 4.82 -1.41
N SER A 36 4.17 4.33 -2.22
CA SER A 36 3.72 4.94 -3.47
C SER A 36 2.19 5.05 -3.46
N LEU A 37 1.64 5.83 -4.38
CA LEU A 37 0.23 5.65 -4.74
C LEU A 37 0.06 4.30 -5.45
N PRO A 38 -1.08 3.61 -5.23
CA PRO A 38 -1.31 2.30 -5.82
C PRO A 38 -1.36 2.33 -7.35
N ASN A 39 -1.81 3.43 -7.96
CA ASN A 39 -1.98 3.55 -9.40
C ASN A 39 -0.78 4.20 -10.12
N ASN A 40 0.38 4.32 -9.47
CA ASN A 40 1.56 4.96 -10.04
C ASN A 40 2.68 3.93 -10.29
N ASP A 41 2.62 3.26 -11.44
CA ASP A 41 3.57 2.21 -11.86
C ASP A 41 5.03 2.67 -11.82
N LEU A 42 5.30 3.91 -12.22
CA LEU A 42 6.64 4.50 -12.21
C LEU A 42 7.19 4.63 -10.79
N CYS A 43 6.34 5.00 -9.83
CA CYS A 43 6.71 5.07 -8.42
C CYS A 43 6.96 3.67 -7.82
N ILE A 44 6.10 2.72 -8.17
CA ILE A 44 6.18 1.32 -7.72
C ILE A 44 7.46 0.66 -8.22
N ASP A 45 7.82 0.87 -9.49
CA ASP A 45 9.05 0.34 -10.07
C ASP A 45 10.30 0.86 -9.33
N LYS A 46 10.32 2.16 -8.99
CA LYS A 46 11.38 2.73 -8.14
C LYS A 46 11.44 2.08 -6.76
N ILE A 47 10.31 1.72 -6.15
CA ILE A 47 10.32 0.98 -4.86
C ILE A 47 11.02 -0.36 -5.00
N PHE A 48 10.70 -1.13 -6.04
CA PHE A 48 11.38 -2.42 -6.30
C PHE A 48 12.88 -2.22 -6.53
N GLU A 49 13.26 -1.23 -7.34
CA GLU A 49 14.65 -0.89 -7.61
C GLU A 49 15.41 -0.50 -6.33
N TYR A 50 14.90 0.48 -5.58
CA TYR A 50 15.56 1.02 -4.38
C TYR A 50 15.71 -0.02 -3.28
N LYS A 51 14.69 -0.88 -3.10
CA LYS A 51 14.74 -1.97 -2.11
C LYS A 51 15.52 -3.18 -2.61
N LYS A 52 16.00 -3.18 -3.86
CA LYS A 52 16.57 -4.36 -4.54
C LYS A 52 15.66 -5.59 -4.37
N ARG A 53 14.34 -5.35 -4.47
CA ARG A 53 13.31 -6.35 -4.23
C ARG A 53 12.91 -6.96 -5.57
N SER A 54 12.82 -8.27 -5.61
CA SER A 54 12.31 -8.97 -6.79
C SER A 54 10.78 -8.82 -6.89
N LYS A 55 10.29 -8.75 -8.13
CA LYS A 55 8.86 -8.55 -8.46
C LYS A 55 7.99 -9.79 -8.22
N ASP A 56 8.57 -10.90 -7.76
CA ASP A 56 7.88 -12.08 -7.23
C ASP A 56 7.46 -11.89 -5.76
N LYS A 57 7.88 -10.79 -5.12
CA LYS A 57 7.52 -10.49 -3.73
C LYS A 57 6.60 -9.27 -3.75
N PRO A 58 5.27 -9.46 -3.70
CA PRO A 58 4.33 -8.36 -3.87
C PRO A 58 4.45 -7.34 -2.72
N LEU A 59 4.00 -6.13 -2.99
CA LEU A 59 3.89 -5.07 -1.99
C LEU A 59 2.53 -5.16 -1.28
N SER A 60 2.50 -4.75 -0.01
CA SER A 60 1.24 -4.61 0.74
C SER A 60 0.51 -3.34 0.33
N LEU A 61 -0.81 -3.41 0.22
CA LEU A 61 -1.68 -2.25 0.04
C LEU A 61 -2.21 -1.80 1.41
N PHE A 62 -1.98 -0.54 1.75
CA PHE A 62 -2.62 0.10 2.90
C PHE A 62 -3.91 0.78 2.45
N ILE A 63 -4.96 0.63 3.25
CA ILE A 63 -6.27 1.24 3.01
C ILE A 63 -6.63 2.15 4.18
N ASP A 64 -7.47 3.15 3.92
CA ASP A 64 -7.90 4.13 4.94
C ASP A 64 -8.90 3.49 5.91
N LYS A 65 -10.02 3.00 5.37
CA LYS A 65 -11.08 2.39 6.17
C LYS A 65 -11.01 0.87 6.09
N PRO A 66 -11.17 0.14 7.21
CA PRO A 66 -11.16 -1.31 7.20
C PRO A 66 -12.13 -1.92 6.18
N GLU A 67 -13.32 -1.32 5.99
CA GLU A 67 -14.35 -1.83 5.07
C GLU A 67 -13.98 -1.69 3.59
N ASP A 68 -13.02 -0.82 3.26
CA ASP A 68 -12.57 -0.59 1.88
C ASP A 68 -11.86 -1.82 1.28
N TRP A 69 -11.57 -2.86 2.08
CA TRP A 69 -11.01 -4.11 1.58
C TRP A 69 -11.83 -4.69 0.41
N LYS A 70 -13.15 -4.47 0.39
CA LYS A 70 -14.09 -4.93 -0.66
C LYS A 70 -13.92 -4.23 -2.01
N LEU A 71 -13.24 -3.07 -2.01
CA LEU A 71 -12.87 -2.34 -3.22
C LEU A 71 -11.67 -2.98 -3.92
N TYR A 72 -10.76 -3.60 -3.15
CA TYR A 72 -9.48 -4.08 -3.65
C TYR A 72 -9.37 -5.61 -3.76
N GLY A 73 -10.09 -6.33 -2.89
CA GLY A 73 -10.02 -7.78 -2.76
C GLY A 73 -11.36 -8.47 -2.98
N ASP A 74 -11.28 -9.74 -3.32
CA ASP A 74 -12.40 -10.66 -3.45
C ASP A 74 -12.12 -11.97 -2.69
N ASN A 75 -13.17 -12.54 -2.11
CA ASN A 75 -13.13 -13.83 -1.40
C ASN A 75 -14.50 -14.52 -1.50
N GLN A 76 -14.52 -15.83 -1.73
CA GLN A 76 -15.77 -16.61 -1.77
C GLN A 76 -16.54 -16.57 -0.44
N ASN A 77 -15.83 -16.42 0.68
CA ASN A 77 -16.41 -16.24 1.99
C ASN A 77 -16.12 -14.80 2.46
N THR A 78 -17.00 -13.86 2.13
CA THR A 78 -16.81 -12.46 2.55
C THR A 78 -17.00 -12.29 4.06
N GLU A 79 -17.88 -13.10 4.67
CA GLU A 79 -18.18 -13.02 6.11
C GLU A 79 -16.97 -13.35 6.99
N ILE A 80 -16.13 -14.32 6.60
CA ILE A 80 -14.92 -14.62 7.37
C ILE A 80 -13.92 -13.46 7.28
N VAL A 81 -13.81 -12.80 6.12
CA VAL A 81 -12.93 -11.63 5.95
C VAL A 81 -13.46 -10.47 6.80
N ASP A 82 -14.77 -10.19 6.76
CA ASP A 82 -15.38 -9.14 7.57
C ASP A 82 -15.14 -9.35 9.07
N LYS A 83 -15.26 -10.60 9.58
CA LYS A 83 -14.94 -10.92 10.97
C LYS A 83 -13.47 -10.68 11.32
N LEU A 84 -12.54 -11.04 10.42
CA LEU A 84 -11.11 -10.80 10.63
C LEU A 84 -10.82 -9.30 10.66
N VAL A 85 -11.43 -8.54 9.76
CA VAL A 85 -11.29 -7.08 9.67
C VAL A 85 -11.84 -6.43 10.94
N GLU A 86 -13.04 -6.80 11.40
CA GLU A 86 -13.65 -6.26 12.63
C GLU A 86 -12.79 -6.49 13.88
N ILE A 87 -12.15 -7.66 13.98
CA ILE A 87 -11.36 -8.03 15.17
C ILE A 87 -9.96 -7.43 15.13
N PHE A 88 -9.31 -7.41 13.95
CA PHE A 88 -7.89 -7.16 13.85
C PHE A 88 -7.52 -5.83 13.16
N TRP A 89 -8.45 -5.16 12.48
CA TRP A 89 -8.20 -3.89 11.80
C TRP A 89 -8.91 -2.72 12.51
N PRO A 90 -8.22 -1.57 12.71
CA PRO A 90 -6.81 -1.30 12.40
C PRO A 90 -5.85 -2.08 13.32
N GLY A 91 -4.82 -2.69 12.74
CA GLY A 91 -3.87 -3.51 13.50
C GLY A 91 -2.89 -4.31 12.63
N PRO A 92 -2.13 -5.25 13.22
CA PRO A 92 -0.95 -5.85 12.60
C PRO A 92 -1.24 -7.00 11.62
N LEU A 93 -2.52 -7.32 11.38
CA LEU A 93 -2.89 -8.41 10.48
C LEU A 93 -2.81 -7.96 9.03
N ASN A 94 -2.17 -8.74 8.16
CA ASN A 94 -2.32 -8.59 6.71
C ASN A 94 -3.18 -9.74 6.17
N ILE A 95 -4.13 -9.44 5.29
CA ILE A 95 -5.02 -10.44 4.68
C ILE A 95 -4.67 -10.57 3.19
N ILE A 96 -4.43 -11.79 2.73
CA ILE A 96 -4.18 -12.09 1.31
C ILE A 96 -5.51 -12.44 0.64
N LEU A 97 -5.88 -11.68 -0.39
CA LEU A 97 -7.14 -11.82 -1.12
C LEU A 97 -6.88 -11.89 -2.63
N LYS A 98 -7.88 -12.36 -3.39
CA LYS A 98 -7.85 -12.26 -4.85
C LYS A 98 -7.99 -10.79 -5.23
N ASN A 99 -7.08 -10.28 -6.06
CA ASN A 99 -7.13 -8.88 -6.53
C ASN A 99 -8.39 -8.64 -7.39
N LYS A 100 -9.10 -7.54 -7.12
CA LYS A 100 -10.29 -7.09 -7.85
C LYS A 100 -10.03 -5.84 -8.71
N THR A 101 -8.82 -5.28 -8.63
CA THR A 101 -8.43 -4.05 -9.33
C THR A 101 -7.58 -4.33 -10.57
N SER A 102 -7.32 -3.29 -11.36
CA SER A 102 -6.31 -3.31 -12.42
C SER A 102 -4.88 -3.16 -11.91
N TYR A 103 -4.69 -2.94 -10.60
CA TYR A 103 -3.38 -2.68 -10.04
C TYR A 103 -2.51 -3.93 -10.09
N ASN A 104 -1.25 -3.77 -10.52
CA ASN A 104 -0.36 -4.88 -10.79
C ASN A 104 0.96 -4.77 -10.03
N TYR A 105 1.06 -5.39 -8.84
CA TYR A 105 2.28 -5.36 -8.00
C TYR A 105 3.06 -6.69 -7.97
N MET A 106 2.70 -7.56 -8.91
CA MET A 106 3.22 -8.87 -9.35
C MET A 106 3.59 -9.96 -8.32
N LEU A 107 3.20 -11.19 -8.68
CA LEU A 107 3.75 -12.49 -8.26
C LEU A 107 4.20 -13.29 -9.51
N ASN A 108 4.57 -12.58 -10.59
CA ASN A 108 4.78 -12.96 -12.00
C ASN A 108 3.55 -12.80 -12.91
N ASN A 109 3.61 -11.77 -13.77
CA ASN A 109 2.81 -11.66 -14.99
C ASN A 109 3.24 -12.75 -15.99
N SER A 110 2.73 -13.97 -15.85
CA SER A 110 2.67 -14.88 -17.02
C SER A 110 1.50 -14.48 -17.90
#